data_AF-A0A2D4UQ86-F1
#
_entry.id   AF-A0A2D4UQ86-F1
#
_cell.length_a   1.000
_cell.length_b   1.000
_cell.length_c   1.000
_cell.angle_alpha   90.00
_cell.angle_beta   90.00
_cell.angle_gamma   90.00
#
_symmetry.space_group_name_H-M   'P 1'
#
loop_
_entity.id
_entity.type
_entity.pdbx_description
1 polymer ?
#
loop_
_entity_poly.entity_id
_entity_poly.type
_entity_poly.pdbx_seq_one_letter_code
_entity_poly.pdbx_strand_id
1 'polypeptide(L)'
;MRRILRQLALIPLALGSPLALAESIFEFGGHTYKIIAEPATWADASAVAAEMQVGGRQGYLAQVNSARENAAILEAVMAHLSEEQLAASLAEDGSAVPFIWLGGSDSSVEGRWVWSGNGDQFWEGDFNGNPVGGLFTNWGVQPDSGTGDEDALAMGLGDWPEPFYDLGAAGQWNDLSGDTPLVYVIEFSGLTDIRLAVDEPSLGGIHTGIGNVRGWAISSNKIDRVEIFIDGAFLFDIPHGGARSDVGNAFPEIENAALSGYASAVNYNNLSSGGHELIVRATDSFGSTIERTIDFEVVRFEKSFISAADDFELGWAGLRSLGKSVNIYGAIIDGEHYNLTLQWRTSTQNFEIIRIQKLARP
;
A
#
# COMPACT_ATOMS: atom_id res chain seq x y z
N MET A 1 -52.31 -30.89 8.70
CA MET A 1 -50.91 -31.26 8.95
C MET A 1 -50.00 -30.38 8.11
N ARG A 2 -49.51 -29.27 8.68
CA ARG A 2 -48.54 -28.37 8.02
C ARG A 2 -47.13 -28.96 8.24
N ARG A 3 -46.42 -29.31 7.16
CA ARG A 3 -44.99 -29.65 7.21
C ARG A 3 -44.19 -28.39 6.90
N ILE A 4 -43.42 -27.93 7.89
CA ILE A 4 -42.47 -26.83 7.80
C ILE A 4 -41.16 -27.42 7.26
N LEU A 5 -40.77 -27.07 6.03
CA LEU A 5 -39.41 -27.30 5.55
C LEU A 5 -38.53 -26.18 6.10
N ARG A 6 -37.59 -26.52 6.98
CA ARG A 6 -36.47 -25.65 7.37
C ARG A 6 -35.44 -25.70 6.24
N GLN A 7 -35.29 -24.61 5.50
CA GLN A 7 -34.08 -24.37 4.70
C GLN A 7 -32.96 -24.00 5.68
N LEU A 8 -31.94 -24.87 5.78
CA LEU A 8 -30.65 -24.49 6.34
C LEU A 8 -29.97 -23.57 5.31
N ALA A 9 -29.85 -22.29 5.65
CA ALA A 9 -28.97 -21.39 4.93
C ALA A 9 -27.52 -21.77 5.27
N LEU A 10 -26.78 -22.19 4.24
CA LEU A 10 -25.34 -22.37 4.28
C LEU A 10 -24.71 -20.98 4.44
N ILE A 11 -24.02 -20.74 5.55
CA ILE A 11 -23.20 -19.54 5.73
C ILE A 11 -21.94 -19.73 4.86
N PRO A 12 -21.65 -18.85 3.89
CA PRO A 12 -20.37 -18.91 3.20
C PRO A 12 -19.27 -18.58 4.20
N LEU A 13 -18.28 -19.47 4.27
CA LEU A 13 -17.00 -19.25 4.92
C LEU A 13 -16.40 -17.96 4.34
N ALA A 14 -16.13 -16.97 5.20
CA ALA A 14 -15.47 -15.73 4.78
C ALA A 14 -14.10 -16.10 4.18
N LEU A 15 -13.97 -15.88 2.86
CA LEU A 15 -12.70 -15.81 2.18
C LEU A 15 -11.84 -14.81 2.95
N GLY A 16 -10.60 -15.20 3.23
CA GLY A 16 -9.64 -14.36 3.94
C GLY A 16 -9.63 -12.97 3.33
N SER A 17 -9.58 -11.97 4.20
CA SER A 17 -9.31 -10.60 3.80
C SER A 17 -8.11 -10.64 2.86
N PRO A 18 -8.20 -10.17 1.60
CA PRO A 18 -6.98 -9.82 0.93
C PRO A 18 -6.38 -8.72 1.82
N LEU A 19 -5.30 -9.02 2.55
CA LEU A 19 -4.31 -7.98 2.77
C LEU A 19 -4.12 -7.42 1.37
N ALA A 20 -4.52 -6.16 1.15
CA ALA A 20 -4.26 -5.50 -0.11
C ALA A 20 -2.81 -5.79 -0.42
N LEU A 21 -2.55 -6.53 -1.50
CA LEU A 21 -1.21 -6.67 -2.01
C LEU A 21 -0.77 -5.22 -2.16
N ALA A 22 0.18 -4.77 -1.34
CA ALA A 22 0.93 -3.59 -1.71
C ALA A 22 1.32 -3.86 -3.16
N GLU A 23 0.83 -3.04 -4.08
CA GLU A 23 1.23 -3.15 -5.47
C GLU A 23 2.74 -3.30 -5.49
N SER A 24 3.24 -4.13 -6.41
CA SER A 24 4.58 -4.69 -6.47
C SER A 24 5.68 -3.64 -6.64
N ILE A 25 5.82 -2.78 -5.64
CA ILE A 25 6.64 -1.58 -5.56
C ILE A 25 7.61 -1.78 -4.40
N PHE A 26 8.88 -1.45 -4.63
CA PHE A 26 9.90 -1.48 -3.59
C PHE A 26 10.91 -0.36 -3.79
N GLU A 27 11.70 -0.07 -2.76
CA GLU A 27 12.72 0.98 -2.81
C GLU A 27 14.11 0.37 -2.59
N PHE A 28 15.08 0.79 -3.39
CA PHE A 28 16.49 0.43 -3.22
C PHE A 28 17.36 1.60 -3.65
N GLY A 29 18.43 1.90 -2.90
CA GLY A 29 19.42 2.89 -3.32
C GLY A 29 18.92 4.34 -3.52
N GLY A 30 17.72 4.69 -3.06
CA GLY A 30 17.08 5.99 -3.32
C GLY A 30 16.20 6.04 -4.56
N HIS A 31 15.97 4.87 -5.18
CA HIS A 31 15.12 4.67 -6.34
C HIS A 31 13.86 3.89 -5.93
N THR A 32 12.76 4.15 -6.63
CA THR A 32 11.53 3.34 -6.55
C THR A 32 11.52 2.38 -7.73
N TYR A 33 11.06 1.16 -7.50
CA TYR A 33 10.89 0.16 -8.54
C TYR A 33 9.45 -0.31 -8.54
N LYS A 34 8.91 -0.64 -9.72
CA LYS A 34 7.58 -1.23 -9.89
C LYS A 34 7.69 -2.46 -10.80
N ILE A 35 7.25 -3.61 -10.31
CA ILE A 35 7.19 -4.87 -11.06
C ILE A 35 5.84 -4.90 -11.79
N ILE A 36 5.86 -5.11 -13.09
CA ILE A 36 4.65 -5.23 -13.92
C ILE A 36 4.47 -6.69 -14.32
N ALA A 37 3.51 -7.35 -13.69
CA ALA A 37 3.25 -8.78 -13.87
C ALA A 37 2.51 -9.14 -15.17
N GLU A 38 2.03 -8.15 -15.92
CA GLU A 38 1.47 -8.36 -17.26
C GLU A 38 2.63 -8.45 -18.27
N PRO A 39 2.87 -9.60 -18.92
CA PRO A 39 3.99 -9.75 -19.83
C PRO A 39 3.87 -8.85 -21.06
N ALA A 40 4.99 -8.27 -21.48
CA ALA A 40 5.08 -7.40 -22.64
C ALA A 40 6.39 -7.61 -23.38
N THR A 41 6.41 -7.24 -24.67
CA THR A 41 7.67 -7.13 -25.43
C THR A 41 8.57 -6.10 -24.76
N TRP A 42 9.88 -6.17 -24.99
CA TRP A 42 10.82 -5.20 -24.41
C TRP A 42 10.50 -3.75 -24.83
N ALA A 43 10.07 -3.58 -26.09
CA ALA A 43 9.67 -2.27 -26.62
C ALA A 43 8.38 -1.75 -25.97
N ASP A 44 7.35 -2.59 -25.82
CA ASP A 44 6.10 -2.19 -25.16
C ASP A 44 6.32 -1.93 -23.67
N ALA A 45 7.12 -2.75 -22.99
CA ALA A 45 7.51 -2.56 -21.59
C ALA A 45 8.24 -1.22 -21.39
N SER A 46 9.17 -0.88 -22.29
CA SER A 46 9.87 0.41 -22.29
C SER A 46 8.91 1.59 -22.51
N ALA A 47 7.91 1.44 -23.39
CA ALA A 47 6.90 2.47 -23.61
C ALA A 47 6.01 2.67 -22.37
N VAL A 48 5.59 1.59 -21.71
CA VAL A 48 4.84 1.67 -20.45
C VAL A 48 5.66 2.34 -19.36
N ALA A 49 6.94 2.00 -19.22
CA ALA A 49 7.84 2.62 -18.28
C ALA A 49 7.91 4.16 -18.46
N ALA A 50 7.99 4.61 -19.71
CA ALA A 50 8.07 6.02 -20.06
C ALA A 50 6.77 6.81 -19.77
N GLU A 51 5.61 6.17 -19.68
CA GLU A 51 4.36 6.86 -19.34
C GLU A 51 4.14 6.99 -17.84
N MET A 52 4.88 6.23 -17.02
CA MET A 52 4.78 6.28 -15.56
C MET A 52 5.71 7.34 -14.97
N GLN A 53 5.32 7.90 -13.82
CA GLN A 53 6.12 8.88 -13.09
C GLN A 53 5.95 8.76 -11.57
N VAL A 54 7.06 8.99 -10.85
CA VAL A 54 7.11 9.17 -9.39
C VAL A 54 7.75 10.51 -9.09
N GLY A 55 7.06 11.39 -8.35
CA GLY A 55 7.59 12.72 -8.02
C GLY A 55 7.97 13.57 -9.24
N GLY A 56 7.23 13.40 -10.35
CA GLY A 56 7.51 14.03 -11.65
C GLY A 56 8.71 13.48 -12.41
N ARG A 57 9.33 12.38 -11.94
CA ARG A 57 10.44 11.69 -12.62
C ARG A 57 9.88 10.52 -13.43
N GLN A 58 10.19 10.49 -14.71
CA GLN A 58 9.80 9.44 -15.65
C GLN A 58 10.44 8.10 -15.30
N GLY A 59 9.72 7.01 -15.53
CA GLY A 59 10.23 5.65 -15.38
C GLY A 59 11.04 5.19 -16.59
N TYR A 60 11.87 4.19 -16.37
CA TYR A 60 12.60 3.43 -17.40
C TYR A 60 12.73 1.97 -16.94
N LEU A 61 12.96 1.03 -17.86
CA LEU A 61 13.25 -0.35 -17.46
C LEU A 61 14.51 -0.40 -16.58
N ALA A 62 14.47 -1.21 -15.52
CA ALA A 62 15.43 -1.16 -14.43
C ALA A 62 16.89 -1.32 -14.90
N GLN A 63 17.75 -0.47 -14.36
CA GLN A 63 19.19 -0.54 -14.51
C GLN A 63 19.79 -1.26 -13.30
N VAL A 64 20.90 -1.97 -13.51
CA VAL A 64 21.54 -2.73 -12.44
C VAL A 64 23.01 -2.39 -12.36
N ASN A 65 23.36 -1.58 -11.37
CA ASN A 65 24.68 -1.00 -11.18
C ASN A 65 25.45 -1.62 -10.01
N SER A 66 24.86 -2.59 -9.30
CA SER A 66 25.54 -3.32 -8.23
C SER A 66 24.96 -4.71 -7.96
N ALA A 67 25.76 -5.59 -7.37
CA ALA A 67 25.30 -6.91 -6.93
C ALA A 67 24.17 -6.85 -5.91
N ARG A 68 24.13 -5.81 -5.06
CA ARG A 68 23.06 -5.63 -4.06
C ARG A 68 21.74 -5.23 -4.71
N GLU A 69 21.80 -4.39 -5.74
CA GLU A 69 20.63 -3.99 -6.52
C GLU A 69 20.07 -5.18 -7.30
N ASN A 70 20.95 -5.96 -7.94
CA ASN A 70 20.57 -7.20 -8.62
C ASN A 70 19.82 -8.16 -7.70
N ALA A 71 20.36 -8.39 -6.50
CA ALA A 71 19.74 -9.23 -5.48
C ALA A 71 18.41 -8.66 -4.99
N ALA A 72 18.33 -7.33 -4.75
CA ALA A 72 17.10 -6.69 -4.32
C ALA A 72 15.97 -6.81 -5.35
N ILE A 73 16.28 -6.66 -6.64
CA ILE A 73 15.32 -6.87 -7.74
C ILE A 73 14.85 -8.32 -7.76
N LEU A 74 15.78 -9.29 -7.72
CA LEU A 74 15.43 -10.71 -7.72
C LEU A 74 14.54 -11.08 -6.52
N GLU A 75 14.94 -10.69 -5.31
CA GLU A 75 14.19 -10.96 -4.08
C GLU A 75 12.79 -10.34 -4.13
N ALA A 76 12.68 -9.08 -4.58
CA ALA A 76 11.40 -8.41 -4.71
C ALA A 76 10.49 -9.11 -5.73
N VAL A 77 11.01 -9.44 -6.91
CA VAL A 77 10.25 -10.13 -7.96
C VAL A 77 9.76 -11.49 -7.48
N MET A 78 10.64 -12.31 -6.90
CA MET A 78 10.29 -13.64 -6.38
C MET A 78 9.28 -13.58 -5.22
N ALA A 79 9.30 -12.52 -4.42
CA ALA A 79 8.35 -12.35 -3.31
C ALA A 79 6.94 -11.91 -3.77
N HIS A 80 6.83 -11.26 -4.92
CA HIS A 80 5.57 -10.63 -5.36
C HIS A 80 4.85 -11.39 -6.50
N LEU A 81 5.57 -12.12 -7.35
CA LEU A 81 4.94 -12.86 -8.43
C LEU A 81 4.37 -14.20 -7.94
N SER A 82 3.15 -14.52 -8.38
CA SER A 82 2.57 -15.84 -8.19
C SER A 82 3.19 -16.89 -9.11
N GLU A 83 3.00 -18.17 -8.80
CA GLU A 83 3.41 -19.28 -9.69
C GLU A 83 2.82 -19.13 -11.11
N GLU A 84 1.58 -18.63 -11.22
CA GLU A 84 0.93 -18.38 -12.51
C GLU A 84 1.60 -17.25 -13.29
N GLN A 85 1.97 -16.16 -12.62
CA GLN A 85 2.67 -15.03 -13.24
C GLN A 85 4.09 -15.40 -13.66
N LEU A 86 4.79 -16.21 -12.86
CA LEU A 86 6.09 -16.76 -13.22
C LEU A 86 5.98 -17.67 -14.46
N ALA A 87 4.97 -18.54 -14.50
CA ALA A 87 4.75 -19.42 -15.65
C ALA A 87 4.37 -18.67 -16.94
N ALA A 88 3.85 -17.44 -16.83
CA ALA A 88 3.53 -16.58 -17.96
C ALA A 88 4.73 -15.79 -18.51
N SER A 89 5.91 -15.89 -17.87
CA SER A 89 7.11 -15.10 -18.20
C SER A 89 8.28 -15.99 -18.63
N LEU A 90 8.04 -16.93 -19.53
CA LEU A 90 9.03 -17.88 -20.03
C LEU A 90 9.54 -17.48 -21.41
N ALA A 91 10.84 -17.68 -21.65
CA ALA A 91 11.43 -17.63 -22.97
C ALA A 91 11.42 -19.01 -23.64
N GLU A 92 11.22 -19.07 -24.96
CA GLU A 92 11.35 -20.31 -25.75
C GLU A 92 12.81 -20.55 -26.22
N ASP A 93 13.78 -20.29 -25.33
CA ASP A 93 15.24 -20.34 -25.59
C ASP A 93 15.89 -21.65 -25.09
N GLY A 94 15.10 -22.55 -24.48
CA GLY A 94 15.59 -23.81 -23.90
C GLY A 94 16.10 -23.70 -22.46
N SER A 95 16.14 -22.50 -21.87
CA SER A 95 16.44 -22.29 -20.45
C SER A 95 15.31 -22.81 -19.55
N ALA A 96 14.06 -22.80 -20.02
CA ALA A 96 12.88 -23.26 -19.28
C ALA A 96 12.74 -22.66 -17.86
N VAL A 97 13.28 -21.45 -17.64
CA VAL A 97 13.09 -20.66 -16.41
C VAL A 97 12.34 -19.37 -16.72
N PRO A 98 11.63 -18.79 -15.73
CA PRO A 98 11.03 -17.47 -15.89
C PRO A 98 12.08 -16.37 -15.96
N PHE A 99 11.79 -15.31 -16.70
CA PHE A 99 12.62 -14.11 -16.81
C PHE A 99 11.84 -12.84 -16.49
N ILE A 100 12.57 -11.76 -16.26
CA ILE A 100 12.07 -10.39 -16.31
C ILE A 100 12.88 -9.54 -17.27
N TRP A 101 12.24 -8.56 -17.92
CA TRP A 101 12.99 -7.52 -18.63
C TRP A 101 13.68 -6.54 -17.69
N LEU A 102 14.93 -6.23 -18.03
CA LEU A 102 15.72 -5.12 -17.53
C LEU A 102 15.98 -4.11 -18.67
N GLY A 103 16.55 -2.95 -18.35
CA GLY A 103 16.72 -1.86 -19.31
C GLY A 103 17.89 -1.97 -20.27
N GLY A 104 18.63 -3.07 -20.30
CA GLY A 104 19.77 -3.23 -21.21
C GLY A 104 19.36 -3.62 -22.62
N SER A 105 20.01 -3.06 -23.64
CA SER A 105 19.88 -3.51 -25.03
C SER A 105 21.12 -3.14 -25.85
N ASP A 106 21.44 -3.92 -26.88
CA ASP A 106 22.45 -3.62 -27.90
C ASP A 106 21.88 -3.52 -29.32
N SER A 107 20.55 -3.47 -29.47
CA SER A 107 19.82 -3.40 -30.76
C SER A 107 20.27 -2.29 -31.73
N SER A 108 20.95 -1.26 -31.23
CA SER A 108 21.52 -0.20 -32.07
C SER A 108 22.86 -0.57 -32.68
N VAL A 109 23.69 -1.32 -31.95
CA VAL A 109 25.03 -1.75 -32.33
C VAL A 109 25.33 -3.07 -31.63
N GLU A 110 25.31 -4.17 -32.39
CA GLU A 110 25.63 -5.53 -31.92
C GLU A 110 26.85 -5.57 -31.00
N GLY A 111 26.70 -6.20 -29.84
CA GLY A 111 27.74 -6.35 -28.82
C GLY A 111 28.00 -5.09 -27.98
N ARG A 112 27.29 -3.96 -28.24
CA ARG A 112 27.40 -2.71 -27.48
C ARG A 112 26.15 -2.50 -26.63
N TRP A 113 26.17 -3.09 -25.44
CA TRP A 113 25.04 -3.05 -24.51
C TRP A 113 24.97 -1.72 -23.74
N VAL A 114 23.85 -1.04 -23.87
CA VAL A 114 23.55 0.25 -23.22
C VAL A 114 22.29 0.16 -22.37
N TRP A 115 22.23 0.95 -21.30
CA TRP A 115 21.01 1.14 -20.52
C TRP A 115 20.04 2.08 -21.23
N SER A 116 18.78 1.70 -21.35
CA SER A 116 17.74 2.50 -22.02
C SER A 116 17.39 3.79 -21.28
N GLY A 117 17.60 3.86 -19.97
CA GLY A 117 17.27 5.05 -19.17
C GLY A 117 18.24 6.23 -19.31
N ASN A 118 19.52 5.98 -19.59
CA ASN A 118 20.55 7.04 -19.71
C ASN A 118 21.46 6.91 -20.94
N GLY A 119 21.44 5.78 -21.63
CA GLY A 119 22.33 5.47 -22.76
C GLY A 119 23.76 5.08 -22.37
N ASP A 120 24.04 4.89 -21.07
CA ASP A 120 25.36 4.50 -20.61
C ASP A 120 25.66 3.07 -21.03
N GLN A 121 26.83 2.85 -21.62
CA GLN A 121 27.30 1.51 -21.99
C GLN A 121 27.84 0.78 -20.77
N PHE A 122 27.39 -0.46 -20.55
CA PHE A 122 27.83 -1.28 -19.43
C PHE A 122 28.60 -2.55 -19.85
N TRP A 123 28.41 -3.03 -21.08
CA TRP A 123 29.09 -4.21 -21.60
C TRP A 123 29.51 -4.05 -23.07
N GLU A 124 30.62 -4.69 -23.43
CA GLU A 124 31.19 -4.73 -24.79
C GLU A 124 31.57 -6.17 -25.15
N GLY A 125 31.00 -6.70 -26.22
CA GLY A 125 31.28 -8.02 -26.79
C GLY A 125 30.18 -9.05 -26.54
N ASP A 126 30.47 -10.28 -26.96
CA ASP A 126 29.67 -11.49 -26.75
C ASP A 126 29.89 -12.07 -25.33
N PHE A 127 29.66 -13.37 -25.13
CA PHE A 127 29.85 -14.06 -23.85
C PHE A 127 31.30 -14.05 -23.34
N ASN A 128 32.28 -13.71 -24.20
CA ASN A 128 33.68 -13.46 -23.83
C ASN A 128 34.00 -11.96 -23.72
N GLY A 129 32.96 -11.12 -23.73
CA GLY A 129 33.04 -9.67 -23.59
C GLY A 129 33.56 -9.21 -22.24
N ASN A 130 33.55 -7.89 -22.05
CA ASN A 130 34.07 -7.28 -20.83
C ASN A 130 33.15 -6.15 -20.34
N PRO A 131 33.05 -5.96 -19.02
CA PRO A 131 32.35 -4.83 -18.46
C PRO A 131 33.09 -3.53 -18.79
N VAL A 132 32.34 -2.52 -19.22
CA VAL A 132 32.89 -1.20 -19.55
C VAL A 132 33.24 -0.47 -18.26
N GLY A 133 34.48 0.00 -18.14
CA GLY A 133 34.91 0.80 -16.98
C GLY A 133 34.86 0.07 -15.63
N GLY A 134 34.76 -1.27 -15.63
CA GLY A 134 34.58 -2.06 -14.40
C GLY A 134 33.19 -1.91 -13.78
N LEU A 135 32.20 -1.47 -14.56
CA LEU A 135 30.80 -1.46 -14.15
C LEU A 135 30.33 -2.88 -13.82
N PHE A 136 29.31 -2.97 -12.97
CA PHE A 136 28.74 -4.24 -12.57
C PHE A 136 28.03 -4.91 -13.74
N THR A 137 28.27 -6.21 -13.91
CA THR A 137 27.50 -7.07 -14.81
C THR A 137 27.25 -8.41 -14.14
N ASN A 138 26.12 -9.05 -14.45
CA ASN A 138 25.79 -10.36 -13.90
C ASN A 138 25.32 -11.36 -14.97
N TRP A 139 25.94 -11.34 -16.15
CA TRP A 139 25.67 -12.30 -17.20
C TRP A 139 25.84 -13.76 -16.72
N GLY A 140 25.04 -14.66 -17.28
CA GLY A 140 25.34 -16.08 -17.31
C GLY A 140 26.54 -16.36 -18.21
N VAL A 141 26.56 -17.50 -18.87
CA VAL A 141 27.45 -17.73 -20.04
C VAL A 141 26.83 -17.02 -21.25
N GLN A 142 26.77 -15.68 -21.18
CA GLN A 142 25.99 -14.78 -22.03
C GLN A 142 26.66 -13.39 -22.13
N PRO A 143 26.31 -12.51 -23.08
CA PRO A 143 25.34 -12.68 -24.16
C PRO A 143 25.89 -13.46 -25.35
N ASP A 144 25.11 -14.36 -25.97
CA ASP A 144 25.58 -15.23 -27.05
C ASP A 144 24.97 -14.96 -28.43
N SER A 145 23.95 -14.08 -28.49
CA SER A 145 23.18 -13.77 -29.70
C SER A 145 22.78 -15.04 -30.45
N GLY A 146 22.37 -16.09 -29.73
CA GLY A 146 22.15 -17.45 -30.23
C GLY A 146 21.29 -17.58 -31.51
N THR A 147 20.38 -16.64 -31.75
CA THR A 147 19.52 -16.53 -32.94
C THR A 147 19.90 -15.37 -33.88
N GLY A 148 20.74 -14.43 -33.40
CA GLY A 148 21.23 -13.25 -34.13
C GLY A 148 20.33 -12.00 -34.08
N ASP A 149 19.22 -12.05 -33.32
CA ASP A 149 18.30 -10.92 -33.08
C ASP A 149 17.93 -10.82 -31.56
N GLU A 150 18.82 -11.27 -30.68
CA GLU A 150 18.64 -11.30 -29.20
C GLU A 150 19.21 -10.05 -28.54
N ASP A 151 18.51 -8.93 -28.72
CA ASP A 151 19.08 -7.63 -28.38
C ASP A 151 18.58 -7.05 -27.03
N ALA A 152 17.88 -7.83 -26.21
CA ALA A 152 17.22 -7.36 -25.00
C ALA A 152 17.69 -8.08 -23.73
N LEU A 153 18.04 -7.31 -22.70
CA LEU A 153 18.56 -7.83 -21.43
C LEU A 153 17.43 -8.34 -20.54
N ALA A 154 17.50 -9.61 -20.17
CA ALA A 154 16.62 -10.23 -19.20
C ALA A 154 17.38 -10.79 -17.99
N MET A 155 16.72 -10.81 -16.83
CA MET A 155 17.22 -11.51 -15.63
C MET A 155 16.43 -12.80 -15.44
N GLY A 156 17.11 -13.94 -15.34
CA GLY A 156 16.47 -15.22 -15.03
C GLY A 156 16.10 -15.34 -13.55
N LEU A 157 14.95 -15.96 -13.27
CA LEU A 157 14.38 -16.09 -11.92
C LEU A 157 14.54 -17.49 -11.31
N GLY A 158 15.27 -18.38 -11.96
CA GLY A 158 15.53 -19.74 -11.50
C GLY A 158 16.87 -20.26 -12.00
N ASP A 159 17.28 -21.43 -11.53
CA ASP A 159 18.46 -22.11 -12.05
C ASP A 159 18.12 -22.87 -13.33
N TRP A 160 18.99 -22.79 -14.33
CA TRP A 160 18.75 -23.41 -15.63
C TRP A 160 18.79 -24.94 -15.44
N PRO A 161 17.85 -25.71 -16.02
CA PRO A 161 17.77 -27.15 -15.82
C PRO A 161 18.80 -27.89 -16.67
N GLU A 162 18.98 -29.20 -16.41
CA GLU A 162 19.76 -30.06 -17.29
C GLU A 162 19.22 -30.04 -18.73
N PRO A 163 20.10 -30.04 -19.76
CA PRO A 163 21.56 -30.17 -19.70
C PRO A 163 22.32 -28.84 -19.52
N PHE A 164 21.64 -27.72 -19.30
CA PHE A 164 22.19 -26.34 -19.38
C PHE A 164 22.43 -25.68 -18.01
N TYR A 165 22.51 -26.46 -16.93
CA TYR A 165 22.66 -25.93 -15.57
C TYR A 165 23.96 -25.14 -15.34
N ASP A 166 24.93 -25.25 -16.24
CA ASP A 166 26.19 -24.51 -16.23
C ASP A 166 26.14 -23.19 -17.00
N LEU A 167 25.02 -22.89 -17.69
CA LEU A 167 24.86 -21.68 -18.50
C LEU A 167 24.28 -20.49 -17.70
N GLY A 168 23.54 -20.74 -16.63
CA GLY A 168 22.94 -19.68 -15.82
C GLY A 168 22.35 -20.14 -14.49
N ALA A 169 22.25 -19.20 -13.56
CA ALA A 169 21.64 -19.35 -12.24
C ALA A 169 20.71 -18.16 -11.94
N ALA A 170 19.82 -18.31 -10.95
CA ALA A 170 18.86 -17.26 -10.60
C ALA A 170 19.56 -15.91 -10.33
N GLY A 171 19.02 -14.84 -10.93
CA GLY A 171 19.57 -13.49 -10.88
C GLY A 171 20.63 -13.19 -11.93
N GLN A 172 21.13 -14.18 -12.67
CA GLN A 172 22.01 -13.93 -13.81
C GLN A 172 21.25 -13.47 -15.05
N TRP A 173 21.96 -12.77 -15.93
CA TRP A 173 21.38 -12.15 -17.10
C TRP A 173 21.54 -13.02 -18.34
N ASN A 174 20.55 -12.90 -19.23
CA ASN A 174 20.52 -13.47 -20.57
C ASN A 174 20.15 -12.37 -21.57
N ASP A 175 20.62 -12.50 -22.80
CA ASP A 175 20.11 -11.78 -23.96
C ASP A 175 18.99 -12.60 -24.59
N LEU A 176 17.88 -11.94 -24.91
CA LEU A 176 16.69 -12.57 -25.45
C LEU A 176 16.11 -11.73 -26.58
N SER A 177 15.32 -12.36 -27.45
CA SER A 177 14.59 -11.66 -28.48
C SER A 177 13.61 -10.70 -27.82
N GLY A 178 13.71 -9.41 -28.16
CA GLY A 178 12.88 -8.36 -27.57
C GLY A 178 11.37 -8.52 -27.82
N ASP A 179 10.99 -9.38 -28.77
CA ASP A 179 9.59 -9.74 -29.06
C ASP A 179 9.00 -10.74 -28.04
N THR A 180 9.84 -11.32 -27.17
CA THR A 180 9.38 -12.23 -26.12
C THR A 180 8.54 -11.47 -25.09
N PRO A 181 7.29 -11.89 -24.83
CA PRO A 181 6.49 -11.25 -23.80
C PRO A 181 6.95 -11.71 -22.41
N LEU A 182 7.56 -10.81 -21.64
CA LEU A 182 8.01 -11.07 -20.27
C LEU A 182 7.45 -10.04 -19.29
N VAL A 183 7.29 -10.46 -18.04
CA VAL A 183 7.17 -9.56 -16.88
C VAL A 183 8.40 -8.63 -16.84
N TYR A 184 8.25 -7.44 -16.26
CA TYR A 184 9.34 -6.46 -16.30
C TYR A 184 9.37 -5.60 -15.04
N VAL A 185 10.52 -4.98 -14.80
CA VAL A 185 10.73 -4.07 -13.67
C VAL A 185 11.04 -2.69 -14.20
N ILE A 186 10.24 -1.73 -13.76
CA ILE A 186 10.42 -0.31 -14.03
C ILE A 186 11.15 0.30 -12.83
N GLU A 187 12.11 1.16 -13.08
CA GLU A 187 12.83 1.95 -12.10
C GLU A 187 12.52 3.45 -12.29
N PHE A 188 12.47 4.16 -11.17
CA PHE A 188 12.31 5.60 -11.09
C PHE A 188 13.44 6.16 -10.24
N SER A 189 14.15 7.18 -10.74
CA SER A 189 15.25 7.82 -10.01
C SER A 189 14.76 8.70 -8.85
N GLY A 190 13.84 8.23 -8.01
CA GLY A 190 13.31 8.96 -6.85
C GLY A 190 12.38 8.10 -6.02
N LEU A 191 12.14 8.54 -4.79
CA LEU A 191 11.23 7.86 -3.85
C LEU A 191 9.80 8.38 -4.00
N THR A 192 8.85 7.56 -3.58
CA THR A 192 7.46 8.00 -3.41
C THR A 192 7.40 9.07 -2.30
N ASP A 193 6.57 10.09 -2.48
CA ASP A 193 6.44 11.19 -1.52
C ASP A 193 5.08 11.18 -0.79
N ILE A 194 4.39 10.03 -0.82
CA ILE A 194 3.10 9.86 -0.17
C ILE A 194 3.23 10.07 1.35
N ARG A 195 2.34 10.91 1.90
CA ARG A 195 2.27 11.21 3.33
C ARG A 195 0.84 11.12 3.80
N LEU A 196 0.69 10.67 5.05
CA LEU A 196 -0.58 10.49 5.72
C LEU A 196 -0.47 10.96 7.17
N ALA A 197 -1.49 11.67 7.63
CA ALA A 197 -1.68 12.03 9.02
C ALA A 197 -3.14 11.84 9.44
N VAL A 198 -3.32 11.36 10.67
CA VAL A 198 -4.61 11.18 11.32
C VAL A 198 -4.75 12.26 12.39
N ASP A 199 -5.80 13.07 12.30
CA ASP A 199 -6.11 14.11 13.28
C ASP A 199 -7.08 13.58 14.35
N GLU A 200 -8.07 12.77 13.95
CA GLU A 200 -9.02 12.10 14.82
C GLU A 200 -9.31 10.67 14.34
N PRO A 201 -9.49 9.71 15.26
CA PRO A 201 -9.25 9.79 16.70
C PRO A 201 -7.80 10.16 17.02
N SER A 202 -7.60 10.83 18.15
CA SER A 202 -6.26 11.09 18.68
C SER A 202 -5.71 9.85 19.38
N LEU A 203 -4.39 9.70 19.44
CA LEU A 203 -3.74 8.60 20.18
C LEU A 203 -4.17 8.57 21.65
N GLY A 204 -4.72 7.44 22.10
CA GLY A 204 -5.32 7.27 23.42
C GLY A 204 -6.61 8.07 23.64
N GLY A 205 -7.20 8.58 22.56
CA GLY A 205 -8.47 9.31 22.58
C GLY A 205 -9.60 8.44 23.10
N ILE A 206 -10.56 9.03 23.82
CA ILE A 206 -11.74 8.32 24.32
C ILE A 206 -12.94 8.79 23.52
N HIS A 207 -13.64 7.85 22.88
CA HIS A 207 -14.75 8.10 21.98
C HIS A 207 -16.01 7.32 22.38
N THR A 208 -17.16 7.83 21.96
CA THR A 208 -18.49 7.21 22.16
C THR A 208 -19.45 7.73 21.10
N GLY A 209 -20.56 7.03 20.86
CA GLY A 209 -21.59 7.50 19.95
C GLY A 209 -21.09 7.67 18.53
N ILE A 210 -21.56 8.72 17.85
CA ILE A 210 -21.11 9.09 16.51
C ILE A 210 -20.03 10.16 16.65
N GLY A 211 -18.83 9.86 16.15
CA GLY A 211 -17.72 10.82 16.07
C GLY A 211 -17.06 10.76 14.70
N ASN A 212 -15.94 11.45 14.52
CA ASN A 212 -15.26 11.54 13.23
C ASN A 212 -13.98 10.69 13.21
N VAL A 213 -13.67 10.17 12.04
CA VAL A 213 -12.31 9.85 11.61
C VAL A 213 -11.92 10.89 10.57
N ARG A 214 -10.80 11.59 10.76
CA ARG A 214 -10.34 12.62 9.83
C ARG A 214 -8.84 12.83 9.87
N GLY A 215 -8.32 13.42 8.80
CA GLY A 215 -6.91 13.74 8.66
C GLY A 215 -6.62 14.34 7.29
N TRP A 216 -5.40 14.11 6.80
CA TRP A 216 -5.00 14.48 5.45
C TRP A 216 -4.03 13.47 4.85
N ALA A 217 -4.07 13.35 3.52
CA ALA A 217 -3.12 12.56 2.73
C ALA A 217 -2.67 13.37 1.51
N ILE A 218 -1.39 13.28 1.15
CA ILE A 218 -0.79 13.96 -0.02
C ILE A 218 0.19 13.03 -0.71
N SER A 219 0.36 13.20 -2.02
CA SER A 219 1.39 12.58 -2.86
C SER A 219 1.51 13.44 -4.12
N SER A 220 2.67 13.44 -4.77
CA SER A 220 2.83 14.01 -6.11
C SER A 220 1.96 13.28 -7.14
N ASN A 221 1.66 12.01 -6.90
CA ASN A 221 0.63 11.28 -7.62
C ASN A 221 -0.72 11.48 -6.91
N LYS A 222 -1.83 11.46 -7.66
CA LYS A 222 -3.15 11.70 -7.09
C LYS A 222 -3.46 10.66 -6.01
N ILE A 223 -3.94 11.06 -4.83
CA ILE A 223 -4.50 10.11 -3.86
C ILE A 223 -5.73 9.45 -4.47
N ASP A 224 -5.68 8.14 -4.65
CA ASP A 224 -6.74 7.35 -5.28
C ASP A 224 -7.77 6.88 -4.25
N ARG A 225 -7.30 6.39 -3.09
CA ARG A 225 -8.16 5.92 -2.00
C ARG A 225 -7.57 6.20 -0.61
N VAL A 226 -8.47 6.36 0.35
CA VAL A 226 -8.18 6.37 1.78
C VAL A 226 -9.11 5.35 2.46
N GLU A 227 -8.54 4.29 2.99
CA GLU A 227 -9.24 3.13 3.54
C GLU A 227 -9.16 3.14 5.07
N ILE A 228 -10.24 2.72 5.73
CA ILE A 228 -10.35 2.65 7.20
C ILE A 228 -10.51 1.21 7.64
N PHE A 229 -9.69 0.81 8.60
CA PHE A 229 -9.78 -0.47 9.28
C PHE A 229 -9.88 -0.24 10.79
N ILE A 230 -10.71 -1.00 11.49
CA ILE A 230 -10.75 -1.03 12.96
C ILE A 230 -10.57 -2.48 13.42
N ASP A 231 -9.65 -2.69 14.35
CA ASP A 231 -9.26 -4.01 14.87
C ASP A 231 -8.93 -5.03 13.76
N GLY A 232 -8.25 -4.55 12.71
CA GLY A 232 -7.87 -5.33 11.52
C GLY A 232 -8.98 -5.58 10.50
N ALA A 233 -10.23 -5.18 10.77
CA ALA A 233 -11.35 -5.33 9.83
C ALA A 233 -11.53 -4.07 8.97
N PHE A 234 -11.56 -4.23 7.64
CA PHE A 234 -11.94 -3.15 6.72
C PHE A 234 -13.37 -2.68 7.04
N LEU A 235 -13.54 -1.36 7.12
CA LEU A 235 -14.81 -0.73 7.45
C LEU A 235 -15.41 -0.01 6.23
N PHE A 236 -14.69 0.95 5.64
CA PHE A 236 -15.09 1.68 4.44
C PHE A 236 -13.96 2.57 3.88
N ASP A 237 -14.18 3.10 2.68
CA ASP A 237 -13.38 4.18 2.08
C ASP A 237 -13.87 5.57 2.52
N ILE A 238 -12.95 6.50 2.73
CA ILE A 238 -13.24 7.91 3.02
C ILE A 238 -12.98 8.78 1.78
N PRO A 239 -13.91 9.69 1.41
CA PRO A 239 -13.64 10.71 0.41
C PRO A 239 -12.44 11.61 0.76
N HIS A 240 -11.55 11.78 -0.20
CA HIS A 240 -10.42 12.70 -0.17
C HIS A 240 -10.74 13.96 -1.02
N GLY A 241 -10.09 15.08 -0.75
CA GLY A 241 -10.33 16.35 -1.46
C GLY A 241 -10.73 17.53 -0.57
N GLY A 242 -10.82 17.34 0.75
CA GLY A 242 -11.22 18.35 1.70
C GLY A 242 -10.19 19.48 1.86
N ALA A 243 -10.65 20.71 2.09
CA ALA A 243 -9.78 21.87 2.22
C ALA A 243 -8.87 21.79 3.47
N ARG A 244 -7.57 21.97 3.26
CA ARG A 244 -6.49 21.98 4.25
C ARG A 244 -5.41 22.97 3.86
N SER A 245 -5.72 24.26 4.00
CA SER A 245 -4.79 25.35 3.66
C SER A 245 -3.50 25.31 4.50
N ASP A 246 -3.57 24.80 5.73
CA ASP A 246 -2.41 24.53 6.58
C ASP A 246 -1.46 23.52 5.92
N VAL A 247 -1.99 22.45 5.34
CA VAL A 247 -1.20 21.42 4.63
C VAL A 247 -0.65 21.98 3.31
N GLY A 248 -1.48 22.70 2.54
CA GLY A 248 -1.02 23.35 1.31
C GLY A 248 0.10 24.36 1.52
N ASN A 249 0.10 25.08 2.65
CA ASN A 249 1.19 26.00 3.00
C ASN A 249 2.46 25.26 3.47
N ALA A 250 2.31 24.07 4.07
CA ALA A 250 3.43 23.27 4.56
C ALA A 250 4.12 22.47 3.45
N PHE A 251 3.38 22.10 2.40
CA PHE A 251 3.85 21.32 1.25
C PHE A 251 3.48 22.02 -0.08
N PRO A 252 4.01 23.23 -0.34
CA PRO A 252 3.67 24.01 -1.53
C PRO A 252 4.14 23.37 -2.84
N GLU A 253 5.08 22.41 -2.78
CA GLU A 253 5.61 21.66 -3.91
C GLU A 253 4.68 20.54 -4.38
N ILE A 254 3.76 20.07 -3.53
CA ILE A 254 2.83 18.98 -3.87
C ILE A 254 1.53 19.58 -4.40
N GLU A 255 1.19 19.23 -5.64
CA GLU A 255 -0.05 19.67 -6.27
C GLU A 255 -1.26 19.23 -5.42
N ASN A 256 -2.24 20.12 -5.28
CA ASN A 256 -3.47 19.85 -4.53
C ASN A 256 -3.27 19.52 -3.03
N ALA A 257 -2.11 19.79 -2.44
CA ALA A 257 -1.89 19.64 -1.00
C ALA A 257 -2.90 20.46 -0.14
N ALA A 258 -3.41 21.58 -0.68
CA ALA A 258 -4.47 22.37 -0.05
C ALA A 258 -5.86 21.70 -0.06
N LEU A 259 -6.04 20.61 -0.81
CA LEU A 259 -7.26 19.81 -0.94
C LEU A 259 -6.99 18.36 -0.45
N SER A 260 -6.15 18.22 0.57
CA SER A 260 -5.66 16.91 1.05
C SER A 260 -6.52 16.25 2.11
N GLY A 261 -7.55 16.94 2.61
CA GLY A 261 -8.34 16.50 3.74
C GLY A 261 -9.21 15.29 3.43
N TYR A 262 -9.33 14.38 4.39
CA TYR A 262 -10.33 13.33 4.39
C TYR A 262 -11.09 13.36 5.72
N ALA A 263 -12.38 13.06 5.70
CA ALA A 263 -13.20 12.97 6.90
C ALA A 263 -14.45 12.11 6.69
N SER A 264 -14.82 11.30 7.67
CA SER A 264 -16.10 10.58 7.72
C SER A 264 -16.56 10.39 9.15
N ALA A 265 -17.86 10.18 9.34
CA ALA A 265 -18.44 9.86 10.64
C ALA A 265 -18.37 8.34 10.90
N VAL A 266 -18.01 7.96 12.11
CA VAL A 266 -17.99 6.57 12.61
C VAL A 266 -18.91 6.49 13.82
N ASN A 267 -19.72 5.43 13.87
CA ASN A 267 -20.49 5.09 15.05
C ASN A 267 -19.68 4.16 15.97
N TYR A 268 -18.96 4.74 16.91
CA TYR A 268 -18.17 4.03 17.92
C TYR A 268 -19.02 3.14 18.84
N ASN A 269 -20.33 3.35 18.95
CA ASN A 269 -21.21 2.45 19.72
C ASN A 269 -21.34 1.05 19.10
N ASN A 270 -20.93 0.86 17.85
CA ASN A 270 -20.89 -0.45 17.22
C ASN A 270 -19.69 -1.30 17.70
N LEU A 271 -18.74 -0.69 18.42
CA LEU A 271 -17.58 -1.34 18.99
C LEU A 271 -17.85 -1.78 20.45
N SER A 272 -17.02 -2.68 20.98
CA SER A 272 -17.02 -3.00 22.40
C SER A 272 -16.54 -1.81 23.24
N SER A 273 -16.75 -1.84 24.56
CA SER A 273 -16.06 -0.89 25.42
C SER A 273 -14.64 -1.37 25.69
N GLY A 274 -13.67 -0.45 25.69
CA GLY A 274 -12.25 -0.75 25.88
C GLY A 274 -11.39 -0.25 24.72
N GLY A 275 -10.15 -0.73 24.66
CA GLY A 275 -9.17 -0.34 23.65
C GLY A 275 -9.48 -0.92 22.27
N HIS A 276 -9.20 -0.12 21.25
CA HIS A 276 -9.40 -0.41 19.83
C HIS A 276 -8.24 0.16 19.02
N GLU A 277 -7.96 -0.46 17.87
CA GLU A 277 -6.94 0.00 16.94
C GLU A 277 -7.60 0.52 15.66
N LEU A 278 -7.29 1.75 15.28
CA LEU A 278 -7.62 2.30 13.96
C LEU A 278 -6.39 2.21 13.06
N ILE A 279 -6.57 1.68 11.85
CA ILE A 279 -5.61 1.85 10.76
C ILE A 279 -6.24 2.70 9.67
N VAL A 280 -5.55 3.77 9.31
CA VAL A 280 -5.83 4.54 8.09
C VAL A 280 -4.77 4.20 7.06
N ARG A 281 -5.20 3.82 5.86
CA ARG A 281 -4.33 3.50 4.73
C ARG A 281 -4.63 4.45 3.59
N ALA A 282 -3.62 5.11 3.05
CA ALA A 282 -3.75 5.90 1.83
C ALA A 282 -2.99 5.22 0.70
N THR A 283 -3.60 5.17 -0.48
CA THR A 283 -2.96 4.71 -1.71
C THR A 283 -3.07 5.79 -2.78
N ASP A 284 -1.97 6.09 -3.47
CA ASP A 284 -1.97 7.00 -4.62
C ASP A 284 -2.17 6.27 -5.95
N SER A 285 -2.30 7.03 -7.04
CA SER A 285 -2.52 6.51 -8.38
C SER A 285 -1.29 5.81 -8.98
N PHE A 286 -0.12 5.93 -8.35
CA PHE A 286 1.05 5.12 -8.69
C PHE A 286 1.01 3.75 -8.01
N GLY A 287 0.16 3.57 -7.00
CA GLY A 287 0.07 2.36 -6.17
C GLY A 287 0.85 2.47 -4.85
N SER A 288 1.54 3.59 -4.62
CA SER A 288 2.27 3.81 -3.36
C SER A 288 1.29 3.80 -2.21
N THR A 289 1.60 3.01 -1.17
CA THR A 289 0.72 2.86 0.00
C THR A 289 1.43 3.31 1.26
N ILE A 290 0.71 4.03 2.13
CA ILE A 290 1.19 4.37 3.47
C ILE A 290 0.09 4.16 4.50
N GLU A 291 0.48 3.69 5.69
CA GLU A 291 -0.44 3.43 6.79
C GLU A 291 -0.09 4.22 8.06
N ARG A 292 -1.12 4.51 8.84
CA ARG A 292 -1.01 5.06 10.20
C ARG A 292 -1.94 4.32 11.12
N THR A 293 -1.39 3.86 12.24
CA THR A 293 -2.10 3.18 13.31
C THR A 293 -2.32 4.13 14.48
N ILE A 294 -3.54 4.15 15.02
CA ILE A 294 -3.92 4.94 16.18
C ILE A 294 -4.71 4.06 17.15
N ASP A 295 -4.19 3.88 18.36
CA ASP A 295 -4.93 3.26 19.45
C ASP A 295 -5.88 4.28 20.09
N PHE A 296 -7.11 3.85 20.37
CA PHE A 296 -8.13 4.66 21.04
C PHE A 296 -8.99 3.81 21.95
N GLU A 297 -9.79 4.45 22.80
CA GLU A 297 -10.67 3.80 23.77
C GLU A 297 -12.13 4.12 23.45
N VAL A 298 -13.00 3.12 23.59
CA VAL A 298 -14.44 3.29 23.48
C VAL A 298 -15.09 3.17 24.86
N VAL A 299 -15.86 4.19 25.21
CA VAL A 299 -16.83 4.13 26.32
C VAL A 299 -18.22 4.12 25.72
N ARG A 300 -19.12 3.28 26.24
CA ARG A 300 -20.51 3.25 25.78
C ARG A 300 -21.47 2.89 26.90
N PHE A 301 -22.73 3.28 26.73
CA PHE A 301 -23.82 2.72 27.52
C PHE A 301 -23.98 1.23 27.19
N GLU A 302 -24.52 0.44 28.12
CA GLU A 302 -24.74 -0.99 27.87
C GLU A 302 -25.62 -1.21 26.63
N LYS A 303 -26.69 -0.43 26.52
CA LYS A 303 -27.52 -0.33 25.32
C LYS A 303 -26.81 0.50 24.25
N SER A 304 -26.65 -0.08 23.06
CA SER A 304 -25.94 0.54 21.94
C SER A 304 -26.69 1.72 21.30
N PHE A 305 -28.01 1.77 21.45
CA PHE A 305 -28.86 2.84 20.94
C PHE A 305 -29.95 3.21 21.94
N ILE A 306 -29.91 4.45 22.42
CA ILE A 306 -30.93 5.02 23.31
C ILE A 306 -31.98 5.69 22.42
N SER A 307 -33.20 5.15 22.44
CA SER A 307 -34.33 5.62 21.63
C SER A 307 -35.10 6.76 22.31
N ALA A 308 -35.99 7.43 21.56
CA ALA A 308 -36.86 8.46 22.12
C ALA A 308 -37.87 7.95 23.16
N ALA A 309 -38.09 6.63 23.25
CA ALA A 309 -38.95 6.02 24.25
C ALA A 309 -38.20 5.62 25.54
N ASP A 310 -36.87 5.70 25.53
CA ASP A 310 -36.05 5.36 26.68
C ASP A 310 -35.95 6.57 27.62
N ASP A 311 -35.95 6.31 28.93
CA ASP A 311 -35.82 7.37 29.92
C ASP A 311 -34.43 8.02 29.83
N PHE A 312 -34.38 9.35 29.75
CA PHE A 312 -33.17 10.15 29.93
C PHE A 312 -33.49 11.27 30.93
N GLU A 313 -33.05 11.11 32.17
CA GLU A 313 -33.39 12.03 33.26
C GLU A 313 -32.14 12.50 34.01
N LEU A 314 -32.03 13.83 34.14
CA LEU A 314 -30.95 14.53 34.83
C LEU A 314 -31.44 15.34 36.04
N GLY A 315 -32.74 15.51 36.23
CA GLY A 315 -33.36 16.38 37.24
C GLY A 315 -32.99 16.04 38.69
N TRP A 316 -32.53 14.82 38.93
CA TRP A 316 -32.03 14.35 40.23
C TRP A 316 -30.51 14.12 40.25
N ALA A 317 -29.82 14.34 39.13
CA ALA A 317 -28.39 14.14 39.02
C ALA A 317 -27.60 15.31 39.63
N GLY A 318 -26.48 15.00 40.28
CA GLY A 318 -25.54 16.02 40.74
C GLY A 318 -24.65 16.49 39.59
N LEU A 319 -24.54 17.80 39.35
CA LEU A 319 -23.59 18.35 38.38
C LEU A 319 -22.42 19.03 39.08
N ARG A 320 -21.20 18.72 38.65
CA ARG A 320 -19.96 19.40 39.11
C ARG A 320 -19.05 19.70 37.93
N SER A 321 -18.54 20.92 37.85
CA SER A 321 -17.56 21.30 36.83
C SER A 321 -16.20 21.66 37.44
N LEU A 322 -15.13 21.37 36.71
CA LEU A 322 -13.78 21.80 37.03
C LEU A 322 -12.95 21.88 35.75
N GLY A 323 -12.31 23.03 35.51
CA GLY A 323 -11.48 23.24 34.33
C GLY A 323 -12.27 22.99 33.03
N LYS A 324 -11.83 21.99 32.26
CA LYS A 324 -12.44 21.60 30.98
C LYS A 324 -13.47 20.46 31.11
N SER A 325 -13.89 20.09 32.32
CA SER A 325 -14.72 18.91 32.53
C SER A 325 -16.01 19.20 33.29
N VAL A 326 -17.06 18.47 32.93
CA VAL A 326 -18.36 18.43 33.62
C VAL A 326 -18.63 16.99 34.02
N ASN A 327 -18.89 16.76 35.30
CA ASN A 327 -19.28 15.48 35.85
C ASN A 327 -20.76 15.49 36.20
N ILE A 328 -21.46 14.42 35.79
CA ILE A 328 -22.87 14.18 36.07
C ILE A 328 -22.94 12.92 36.94
N TYR A 329 -23.53 13.02 38.12
CA TYR A 329 -23.61 11.93 39.09
C TYR A 329 -25.05 11.46 39.26
N GLY A 330 -25.31 10.18 38.96
CA GLY A 330 -26.62 9.56 39.13
C GLY A 330 -27.64 9.90 38.05
N ALA A 331 -27.20 10.13 36.80
CA ALA A 331 -28.10 10.23 35.65
C ALA A 331 -28.87 8.92 35.47
N ILE A 332 -30.15 9.00 35.09
CA ILE A 332 -30.96 7.81 34.77
C ILE A 332 -31.08 7.73 33.25
N ILE A 333 -30.62 6.62 32.69
CA ILE A 333 -30.62 6.36 31.24
C ILE A 333 -31.13 4.94 31.02
N ASP A 334 -32.28 4.82 30.36
CA ASP A 334 -33.00 3.55 30.15
C ASP A 334 -33.23 2.77 31.46
N GLY A 335 -33.68 3.49 32.51
CA GLY A 335 -33.94 2.92 33.84
C GLY A 335 -32.70 2.54 34.66
N GLU A 336 -31.48 2.71 34.12
CA GLU A 336 -30.22 2.41 34.79
C GLU A 336 -29.50 3.70 35.23
N HIS A 337 -28.74 3.63 36.32
CA HIS A 337 -28.05 4.80 36.89
C HIS A 337 -26.60 4.89 36.43
N TYR A 338 -26.15 6.09 36.06
CA TYR A 338 -24.80 6.34 35.55
C TYR A 338 -24.13 7.57 36.17
N ASN A 339 -22.81 7.48 36.34
CA ASN A 339 -21.93 8.64 36.43
C ASN A 339 -21.28 8.88 35.07
N LEU A 340 -21.32 10.12 34.60
CA LEU A 340 -20.74 10.53 33.32
C LEU A 340 -19.69 11.62 33.56
N THR A 341 -18.63 11.60 32.75
CA THR A 341 -17.68 12.72 32.65
C THR A 341 -17.66 13.22 31.21
N LEU A 342 -17.98 14.49 31.02
CA LEU A 342 -17.81 15.21 29.76
C LEU A 342 -16.54 16.07 29.83
N GLN A 343 -15.83 16.21 28.72
CA GLN A 343 -14.64 17.05 28.61
C GLN A 343 -14.65 17.86 27.31
N TRP A 344 -14.24 19.14 27.39
CA TRP A 344 -14.04 19.99 26.21
C TRP A 344 -12.90 19.46 25.34
N ARG A 345 -13.23 19.13 24.09
CA ARG A 345 -12.30 18.71 23.04
C ARG A 345 -12.12 19.86 22.04
N THR A 346 -10.89 20.34 21.93
CA THR A 346 -10.57 21.46 21.02
C THR A 346 -10.59 21.04 19.56
N SER A 347 -10.30 19.78 19.27
CA SER A 347 -10.29 19.22 17.91
C SER A 347 -11.69 19.09 17.29
N THR A 348 -12.72 18.93 18.10
CA THR A 348 -14.13 18.83 17.69
C THR A 348 -14.97 20.03 18.14
N GLN A 349 -14.37 20.95 18.90
CA GLN A 349 -15.01 22.17 19.44
C GLN A 349 -16.28 21.87 20.25
N ASN A 350 -16.30 20.76 21.00
CA ASN A 350 -17.46 20.32 21.78
C ASN A 350 -17.07 19.69 23.12
N PHE A 351 -18.04 19.56 24.04
CA PHE A 351 -17.92 18.67 25.19
C PHE A 351 -18.31 17.25 24.78
N GLU A 352 -17.41 16.31 24.97
CA GLU A 352 -17.61 14.90 24.65
C GLU A 352 -17.59 14.05 25.92
N ILE A 353 -18.38 12.97 25.94
CA ILE A 353 -18.37 12.02 27.05
C ILE A 353 -17.07 11.20 26.96
N ILE A 354 -16.24 11.31 27.99
CA ILE A 354 -14.96 10.59 28.11
C ILE A 354 -15.01 9.50 29.19
N ARG A 355 -16.15 9.35 29.87
CA ARG A 355 -16.37 8.30 30.85
C ARG A 355 -17.85 8.01 31.00
N ILE A 356 -18.19 6.72 30.96
CA ILE A 356 -19.52 6.20 31.30
C ILE A 356 -19.31 5.13 32.38
N GLN A 357 -19.83 5.37 33.57
CA GLN A 357 -19.77 4.41 34.67
C GLN A 357 -21.18 4.06 35.10
N LYS A 358 -21.60 2.82 34.85
CA LYS A 358 -22.84 2.29 35.42
C LYS A 358 -22.70 2.14 36.94
N LEU A 359 -23.74 2.51 37.67
CA LEU A 359 -23.83 2.34 39.11
C LEU A 359 -24.56 1.02 39.40
N ALA A 360 -24.10 0.30 40.43
CA ALA A 360 -24.88 -0.80 40.97
C ALA A 360 -26.21 -0.24 41.49
N ARG A 361 -27.31 -0.96 41.26
CA ARG A 361 -28.59 -0.62 41.88
C ARG A 361 -28.39 -0.56 43.41
N PRO A 362 -28.88 0.48 44.09
CA PRO A 362 -28.75 0.62 45.53
C PRO A 362 -29.38 -0.56 46.30
#